data_AF-A0A0S8BU73-F1
#
_entry.id   AF-A0A0S8BU73-F1
#
_cell.length_a   1.000
_cell.length_b   1.000
_cell.length_c   1.000
_cell.angle_alpha   90.00
_cell.angle_beta   90.00
_cell.angle_gamma   90.00
#
_symmetry.space_group_name_H-M   'P 1'
#
loop_
_entity.id
_entity.type
_entity.pdbx_description
1 polymer ?
#
loop_
_entity_poly.entity_id
_entity_poly.type
_entity_poly.pdbx_seq_one_letter_code
_entity_poly.pdbx_strand_id
1 'polypeptide(L)'
;MNDKAGREELRAEIERSHFARAALLAASLGIDEQELRELRLKALWQMSAVFRNGPGTKRLAQEYGFSKKEVGQILLEYAEKMRDEGNIKPLEPCYDYKTDKHLTFEQWLDQFVKNWDKFSEPW
;
A
#
# COMPACT_ATOMS: atom_id res chain seq x y z
N MET A 1 -25.58 9.49 1.26
CA MET A 1 -24.69 10.67 1.32
C MET A 1 -24.98 11.52 0.10
N ASN A 2 -24.92 12.84 0.19
CA ASN A 2 -25.00 13.68 -1.01
C ASN A 2 -23.76 13.38 -1.86
N ASP A 3 -23.93 12.89 -3.09
CA ASP A 3 -22.82 12.48 -3.99
C ASP A 3 -21.76 13.56 -4.13
N LYS A 4 -22.16 14.84 -4.05
CA LYS A 4 -21.24 15.98 -4.06
C LYS A 4 -20.35 16.02 -2.81
N ALA A 5 -20.95 15.90 -1.62
CA ALA A 5 -20.21 15.91 -0.36
C ALA A 5 -19.26 14.70 -0.23
N GLY A 6 -19.69 13.52 -0.73
CA GLY A 6 -18.84 12.33 -0.76
C GLY A 6 -17.63 12.48 -1.68
N ARG A 7 -17.80 13.10 -2.85
CA ARG A 7 -16.67 13.39 -3.77
C ARG A 7 -15.71 14.44 -3.20
N GLU A 8 -16.21 15.43 -2.47
CA GLU A 8 -15.39 16.41 -1.76
C GLU A 8 -14.57 15.75 -0.64
N GLU A 9 -15.17 14.84 0.14
CA GLU A 9 -14.47 14.05 1.16
C GLU A 9 -13.39 13.16 0.52
N LEU A 10 -13.71 12.44 -0.56
CA LEU A 10 -12.73 11.62 -1.29
C LEU A 10 -11.52 12.45 -1.74
N ARG A 11 -11.76 13.63 -2.33
CA ARG A 11 -10.70 14.52 -2.77
C ARG A 11 -9.82 14.97 -1.60
N ALA A 12 -10.44 15.36 -0.47
CA ALA A 12 -9.70 15.77 0.71
C ALA A 12 -8.80 14.66 1.26
N GLU A 13 -9.27 13.41 1.25
CA GLU A 13 -8.46 12.26 1.70
C GLU A 13 -7.31 11.94 0.74
N ILE A 14 -7.50 12.13 -0.58
CA ILE A 14 -6.41 12.00 -1.57
C ILE A 14 -5.36 13.09 -1.36
N GLU A 15 -5.76 14.35 -1.17
CA GLU A 15 -4.86 15.48 -0.94
C GLU A 15 -4.04 15.29 0.35
N ARG A 16 -4.62 14.66 1.37
CA ARG A 16 -3.94 14.27 2.62
C ARG A 16 -3.10 12.99 2.50
N SER A 17 -3.08 12.35 1.33
CA SER A 17 -2.44 11.05 1.11
C SER A 17 -2.96 9.94 2.03
N HIS A 18 -4.22 10.01 2.44
CA HIS A 18 -4.90 8.97 3.22
C HIS A 18 -5.47 7.89 2.29
N PHE A 19 -4.61 7.23 1.52
CA PHE A 19 -5.04 6.40 0.39
C PHE A 19 -5.91 5.20 0.78
N ALA A 20 -5.69 4.59 1.95
CA ALA A 20 -6.55 3.51 2.43
C ALA A 20 -7.99 3.98 2.69
N ARG A 21 -8.15 5.19 3.26
CA ARG A 21 -9.45 5.82 3.47
C ARG A 21 -10.07 6.28 2.15
N ALA A 22 -9.26 6.85 1.26
CA ALA A 22 -9.70 7.25 -0.07
C ALA A 22 -10.21 6.05 -0.89
N ALA A 23 -9.53 4.90 -0.86
CA ALA A 23 -9.98 3.68 -1.53
C ALA A 23 -11.32 3.18 -0.98
N LEU A 24 -11.52 3.23 0.34
CA LEU A 24 -12.80 2.89 0.97
C LEU A 24 -13.93 3.82 0.53
N LEU A 25 -13.69 5.13 0.52
CA LEU A 25 -14.67 6.13 0.07
C LEU A 25 -14.99 5.95 -1.42
N ALA A 26 -13.98 5.76 -2.27
CA ALA A 26 -14.16 5.55 -3.70
C ALA A 26 -15.02 4.32 -4.00
N ALA A 27 -14.78 3.20 -3.31
CA ALA A 27 -15.60 2.00 -3.42
C ALA A 27 -17.06 2.26 -3.02
N SER A 28 -17.29 3.02 -1.93
CA SER A 28 -18.64 3.36 -1.46
C SER A 28 -19.40 4.30 -2.41
N LEU A 29 -18.69 5.11 -3.18
CA LEU A 29 -19.24 6.09 -4.13
C LEU A 29 -19.46 5.51 -5.53
N GLY A 30 -19.12 4.23 -5.75
CA GLY A 30 -19.20 3.60 -7.07
C GLY A 30 -18.30 4.27 -8.09
N ILE A 31 -17.12 4.75 -7.65
CA ILE A 31 -16.09 5.25 -8.54
C ILE A 31 -15.64 4.13 -9.49
N ASP A 32 -15.18 4.52 -10.67
CA ASP A 32 -14.65 3.62 -11.69
C ASP A 32 -13.59 2.66 -11.13
N GLU A 33 -13.56 1.42 -11.64
CA GLU A 33 -12.70 0.37 -11.12
C GLU A 33 -11.21 0.67 -11.38
N GLN A 34 -10.87 1.36 -12.47
CA GLN A 34 -9.49 1.75 -12.73
C GLN A 34 -9.02 2.79 -11.69
N GLU A 35 -9.81 3.83 -11.43
CA GLU A 35 -9.50 4.83 -10.40
C GLU A 35 -9.44 4.20 -8.99
N LEU A 36 -10.38 3.32 -8.66
CA LEU A 36 -10.39 2.58 -7.40
C LEU A 36 -9.13 1.70 -7.26
N ARG A 37 -8.75 1.01 -8.34
CA ARG A 37 -7.53 0.19 -8.37
C ARG A 37 -6.30 1.05 -8.13
N GLU A 38 -6.18 2.22 -8.75
CA GLU A 38 -5.06 3.13 -8.50
C GLU A 38 -4.96 3.57 -7.04
N LEU A 39 -6.10 3.89 -6.39
CA LEU A 39 -6.12 4.24 -4.97
C LEU A 39 -5.69 3.07 -4.08
N ARG A 40 -6.15 1.84 -4.40
CA ARG A 40 -5.72 0.61 -3.72
C ARG A 40 -4.22 0.37 -3.86
N LEU A 41 -3.64 0.57 -5.04
CA LEU A 41 -2.20 0.44 -5.26
C LEU A 41 -1.40 1.48 -4.47
N LYS A 42 -1.85 2.74 -4.43
CA LYS A 42 -1.22 3.79 -3.61
C LYS A 42 -1.31 3.47 -2.12
N ALA A 43 -2.44 2.95 -1.64
CA ALA A 43 -2.61 2.52 -0.25
C ALA A 43 -1.68 1.36 0.10
N LEU A 44 -1.56 0.38 -0.80
CA LEU A 44 -0.67 -0.76 -0.63
C LEU A 44 0.79 -0.29 -0.56
N TRP A 45 1.21 0.58 -1.48
CA TRP A 45 2.55 1.19 -1.50
C TRP A 45 2.86 1.96 -0.21
N GLN A 46 1.93 2.78 0.27
CA GLN A 46 2.13 3.55 1.49
C GLN A 46 2.31 2.62 2.71
N MET A 47 1.45 1.60 2.82
CA MET A 47 1.51 0.64 3.90
C MET A 47 2.82 -0.18 3.88
N SER A 48 3.29 -0.54 2.69
CA SER A 48 4.48 -1.37 2.52
C SER A 48 5.77 -0.57 2.58
N ALA A 49 5.93 0.47 1.77
CA ALA A 49 7.22 1.15 1.55
C ALA A 49 7.43 2.32 2.52
N VAL A 50 6.38 3.07 2.81
CA VAL A 50 6.45 4.24 3.70
C VAL A 50 6.37 3.83 5.16
N PHE A 51 5.47 2.91 5.52
CA PHE A 51 5.26 2.49 6.90
C PHE A 51 5.96 1.18 7.28
N ARG A 52 6.49 0.41 6.31
CA ARG A 52 7.11 -0.92 6.54
C ARG A 52 6.21 -1.86 7.36
N ASN A 53 4.89 -1.72 7.19
CA ASN A 53 3.89 -2.42 7.98
C ASN A 53 3.45 -3.71 7.27
N GLY A 54 4.12 -4.82 7.58
CA GLY A 54 3.80 -6.14 7.02
C GLY A 54 2.36 -6.60 7.29
N PRO A 55 1.89 -6.66 8.56
CA PRO A 55 0.51 -7.04 8.87
C PRO A 55 -0.53 -6.19 8.13
N GLY A 56 -0.38 -4.87 8.13
CA GLY A 56 -1.27 -3.95 7.44
C GLY A 56 -1.25 -4.14 5.92
N THR A 57 -0.06 -4.38 5.34
CA THR A 57 0.10 -4.63 3.90
C THR A 57 -0.64 -5.90 3.48
N LYS A 58 -0.47 -7.00 4.24
CA LYS A 58 -1.19 -8.26 3.99
C LYS A 58 -2.70 -8.08 4.08
N ARG A 59 -3.18 -7.41 5.13
CA ARG A 59 -4.61 -7.17 5.34
C ARG A 59 -5.21 -6.37 4.19
N LEU A 60 -4.60 -5.24 3.81
CA LEU A 60 -5.07 -4.43 2.69
C LEU A 60 -5.08 -5.21 1.39
N ALA A 61 -4.03 -5.96 1.09
CA ALA A 61 -3.97 -6.80 -0.09
C ALA A 61 -5.12 -7.82 -0.15
N GLN A 62 -5.42 -8.48 0.97
CA GLN A 62 -6.53 -9.43 1.06
C GLN A 62 -7.89 -8.74 0.89
N GLU A 63 -8.09 -7.57 1.51
CA GLU A 63 -9.31 -6.75 1.34
C GLU A 63 -9.49 -6.30 -0.12
N TYR A 64 -8.39 -6.11 -0.85
CA TYR A 64 -8.40 -5.71 -2.27
C TYR A 64 -8.44 -6.91 -3.24
N GLY A 65 -8.39 -8.14 -2.73
CA GLY A 65 -8.43 -9.35 -3.56
C GLY A 65 -7.11 -9.73 -4.24
N PHE A 66 -5.98 -9.15 -3.83
CA PHE A 66 -4.67 -9.50 -4.37
C PHE A 66 -4.09 -10.75 -3.71
N SER A 67 -3.56 -11.65 -4.53
CA SER A 67 -2.76 -12.79 -4.06
C SER A 67 -1.37 -12.36 -3.60
N LYS A 68 -0.73 -13.20 -2.77
CA LYS A 68 0.67 -13.04 -2.36
C LYS A 68 1.62 -12.77 -3.53
N LYS A 69 1.44 -13.50 -4.64
CA LYS A 69 2.28 -13.36 -5.85
C LYS A 69 2.08 -12.00 -6.50
N GLU A 70 0.81 -11.59 -6.66
CA GLU A 70 0.47 -10.29 -7.23
C GLU A 70 1.02 -9.15 -6.37
N VAL A 71 0.90 -9.23 -5.05
CA VAL A 71 1.44 -8.19 -4.15
C VAL A 71 2.95 -8.03 -4.32
N GLY A 72 3.70 -9.14 -4.37
CA GLY A 72 5.15 -9.07 -4.58
C GLY A 72 5.50 -8.38 -5.90
N GLN A 73 4.81 -8.74 -6.98
CA GLN A 73 5.03 -8.16 -8.30
C GLN A 73 4.62 -6.68 -8.37
N ILE A 74 3.42 -6.35 -7.89
CA ILE A 74 2.90 -4.98 -7.83
C ILE A 74 3.88 -4.06 -7.10
N LEU A 75 4.39 -4.50 -5.95
CA LEU A 75 5.29 -3.69 -5.12
C LEU A 75 6.67 -3.51 -5.75
N LEU A 76 7.18 -4.53 -6.47
CA LEU A 76 8.41 -4.39 -7.26
C LEU A 76 8.24 -3.39 -8.41
N GLU A 77 7.17 -3.53 -9.19
CA GLU A 77 6.85 -2.61 -10.30
C GLU A 77 6.67 -1.17 -9.78
N TYR A 78 6.01 -0.99 -8.63
CA TYR A 78 5.89 0.32 -7.99
C TYR A 78 7.24 0.89 -7.54
N ALA A 79 8.13 0.05 -7.02
CA ALA A 79 9.45 0.48 -6.59
C ALA A 79 10.31 0.95 -7.78
N GLU A 80 10.24 0.25 -8.92
CA GLU A 80 10.87 0.68 -10.17
C GLU A 80 10.30 2.01 -10.64
N LYS A 81 8.96 2.13 -10.70
CA LYS A 81 8.30 3.38 -11.05
C LYS A 81 8.71 4.56 -10.17
N MET A 82 8.75 4.37 -8.85
CA MET A 82 9.17 5.44 -7.91
C MET A 82 10.63 5.84 -8.13
N ARG A 83 11.49 4.89 -8.51
CA ARG A 83 12.89 5.16 -8.84
C ARG A 83 13.01 6.01 -10.11
N ASP A 84 12.24 5.66 -11.14
CA ASP A 84 12.21 6.40 -12.41
C ASP A 84 11.66 7.82 -12.23
N GLU A 85 10.68 7.99 -11.34
CA GLU A 85 10.11 9.30 -10.95
C GLU A 85 11.03 10.09 -9.99
N GLY A 86 12.18 9.54 -9.58
CA GLY A 86 13.10 10.17 -8.64
C GLY A 86 12.64 10.19 -7.18
N ASN A 87 11.53 9.53 -6.86
CA ASN A 87 10.97 9.40 -5.51
C ASN A 87 11.66 8.25 -4.74
N ILE A 88 12.95 8.43 -4.45
CA ILE A 88 13.79 7.37 -3.88
C ILE A 88 13.62 7.19 -2.36
N LYS A 89 13.07 8.17 -1.65
CA LYS A 89 13.02 8.17 -0.17
C LYS A 89 12.37 6.91 0.42
N PRO A 90 11.21 6.40 -0.06
CA PRO A 90 10.64 5.17 0.48
C PRO A 90 11.48 3.90 0.19
N LEU A 91 12.39 3.97 -0.78
CA LEU A 91 13.27 2.87 -1.19
C LEU A 91 14.54 2.78 -0.33
N GLU A 92 14.91 3.87 0.34
CA GLU A 92 16.09 3.93 1.19
C GLU A 92 16.05 2.86 2.30
N PRO A 93 17.22 2.40 2.77
CA PRO A 93 17.29 1.49 3.91
C PRO A 93 16.55 2.05 5.12
N CYS A 94 15.62 1.26 5.66
CA CYS A 94 14.86 1.60 6.87
C CYS A 94 15.15 0.57 7.95
N TYR A 95 15.28 1.03 9.20
CA TYR A 95 15.49 0.13 10.34
C TYR A 95 14.30 -0.80 10.54
N ASP A 96 14.58 -2.11 10.57
CA ASP A 96 13.63 -3.16 10.84
C ASP A 96 13.94 -3.80 12.19
N TYR A 97 13.03 -3.61 13.15
CA TYR A 97 13.20 -4.09 14.52
C TYR A 97 13.19 -5.61 14.64
N LYS A 98 12.61 -6.33 13.67
CA LYS A 98 12.53 -7.80 13.70
C LYS A 98 13.87 -8.45 13.37
N THR A 99 14.66 -7.79 12.53
CA THR A 99 15.97 -8.28 12.07
C THR A 99 17.15 -7.52 12.66
N ASP A 100 16.89 -6.42 13.38
CA ASP A 100 17.87 -5.49 13.94
C ASP A 100 18.84 -4.94 12.87
N LYS A 101 18.29 -4.65 11.68
CA LYS A 101 19.06 -4.23 10.50
C LYS A 101 18.34 -3.11 9.76
N HIS A 102 19.10 -2.32 9.00
CA HIS A 102 18.53 -1.44 7.99
C HIS A 102 18.34 -2.24 6.70
N LEU A 103 17.09 -2.32 6.23
CA LEU A 103 16.73 -3.07 5.04
C LEU A 103 16.31 -2.11 3.93
N THR A 104 16.81 -2.31 2.71
CA THR A 104 16.23 -1.66 1.52
C THR A 104 14.77 -2.08 1.36
N PHE A 105 14.03 -1.41 0.48
CA PHE A 105 12.66 -1.85 0.18
C PHE A 105 12.59 -3.28 -0.35
N GLU A 106 13.48 -3.65 -1.27
CA GLU A 106 13.53 -4.97 -1.89
C GLU A 106 13.89 -6.06 -0.87
N GLN A 107 14.84 -5.78 0.04
CA GLN A 107 15.19 -6.70 1.13
C GLN A 107 14.02 -6.92 2.08
N TRP A 108 13.31 -5.85 2.44
CA TRP A 108 12.10 -5.96 3.26
C TRP A 108 10.99 -6.71 2.53
N LEU A 109 10.81 -6.45 1.23
CA LEU A 109 9.78 -7.10 0.40
C LEU A 109 10.03 -8.61 0.27
N ASP A 110 11.28 -9.01 0.04
CA ASP A 110 11.67 -10.42 0.01
C ASP A 110 11.35 -11.12 1.34
N GLN A 111 11.67 -10.48 2.47
CA GLN A 111 11.31 -11.01 3.79
C GLN A 111 9.79 -11.04 4.03
N PHE A 112 9.07 -10.00 3.60
CA PHE A 112 7.63 -9.91 3.71
C PHE A 112 6.95 -11.06 2.96
N VAL A 113 7.33 -11.30 1.71
CA VAL A 113 6.78 -12.39 0.89
C VAL A 113 7.15 -13.75 1.50
N LYS A 114 8.40 -13.95 1.95
CA LYS A 114 8.82 -15.20 2.61
C LYS A 114 8.01 -15.49 3.88
N ASN A 115 7.67 -14.45 4.64
CA ASN A 115 6.94 -14.56 5.90
C ASN A 115 5.43 -14.29 5.75
N TRP A 116 4.89 -14.21 4.54
CA TRP A 116 3.49 -13.84 4.26
C TRP A 116 2.49 -14.58 5.18
N ASP A 117 2.66 -15.89 5.33
CA ASP A 117 1.74 -16.73 6.10
C ASP A 117 1.86 -16.51 7.62
N LYS A 118 2.98 -15.97 8.09
CA LYS A 118 3.24 -15.67 9.51
C LYS A 118 2.63 -14.35 9.98
N PHE A 119 2.12 -13.51 9.08
CA PHE A 119 1.44 -12.26 9.43
C PHE A 119 -0.03 -12.47 9.85
N SER A 120 -0.42 -13.69 10.20
CA SER A 120 -1.73 -14.00 10.76
C SER A 120 -1.68 -13.82 12.28
N GLU A 121 -1.96 -12.62 12.78
CA GLU A 121 -2.76 -12.42 14.01
C GLU A 121 -3.00 -10.93 14.31
N PRO A 122 -4.17 -10.58 14.90
CA PRO A 122 -4.56 -9.21 15.14
C PRO A 122 -3.89 -8.67 16.41
N TRP A 123 -3.39 -7.44 16.32
CA TRP A 123 -3.30 -6.55 17.48
C TRP A 123 -4.55 -5.67 17.46
#